data_AF-A0AA91EGY6-F1
#
_entry.id   AF-A0AA91EGY6-F1
#
_cell.length_a   1.000
_cell.length_b   1.000
_cell.length_c   1.000
_cell.angle_alpha   90.00
_cell.angle_beta   90.00
_cell.angle_gamma   90.00
#
_symmetry.space_group_name_H-M   'P 1'
#
loop_
_entity.id
_entity.type
_entity.pdbx_description
1 polymer ?
#
loop_
_entity_poly.entity_id
_entity_poly.type
_entity_poly.pdbx_seq_one_letter_code
_entity_poly.pdbx_strand_id
1 'polypeptide(L)'
;MSPALTGGQILNALRQGVPGWWLSVLLLPMAFMLLPFLFGTASQRRHRRYQRQAARILVRLPQLRDDAARLVYLRKINPYVFEEMLMTAFARQGCRIKRNARYSGDGGVDGQVWINGQRWLIQAKRYSSCISSGHVLDFGAMVRQERCRGFFVHTGRTGEVSREALRAVLWGSDQFCIVIKLGLEDSNARRGAVFRGFKRFCIAHEKSSKNINKCVLFCTVLILL
;
A
#
# COMPACT_ATOMS: atom_id res chain seq x y z
N MET A 1 82.53 0.73 17.83
CA MET A 1 81.93 0.41 19.14
C MET A 1 80.42 0.64 19.01
N SER A 2 79.68 -0.42 18.69
CA SER A 2 78.21 -0.38 18.63
C SER A 2 77.66 -0.85 19.98
N PRO A 3 76.75 -0.11 20.65
CA PRO A 3 76.21 -0.56 21.91
C PRO A 3 75.27 -1.75 21.69
N ALA A 4 75.48 -2.82 22.45
CA ALA A 4 74.56 -3.94 22.54
C ALA A 4 73.22 -3.43 23.09
N LEU A 5 72.14 -3.66 22.35
CA LEU A 5 70.77 -3.39 22.81
C LEU A 5 70.49 -4.26 24.03
N THR A 6 70.50 -3.64 25.22
CA THR A 6 70.14 -4.26 26.49
C THR A 6 68.73 -4.85 26.42
N GLY A 7 68.54 -6.07 26.93
CA GLY A 7 67.26 -6.80 26.89
C GLY A 7 66.05 -6.04 27.42
N GLY A 8 66.25 -5.02 28.27
CA GLY A 8 65.20 -4.10 28.72
C GLY A 8 64.59 -3.22 27.61
N GLN A 9 65.35 -2.86 26.57
CA GLN A 9 64.83 -2.06 25.44
C GLN A 9 63.97 -2.90 24.49
N ILE A 10 64.29 -4.19 24.31
CA ILE A 10 63.47 -5.13 23.53
C ILE A 10 62.16 -5.43 24.28
N LEU A 11 62.20 -5.56 25.61
CA LEU A 11 61.00 -5.77 26.43
C LEU A 11 60.04 -4.58 26.40
N ASN A 12 60.56 -3.35 26.40
CA ASN A 12 59.73 -2.14 26.30
C ASN A 12 59.13 -1.95 24.90
N ALA A 13 59.82 -2.35 23.83
CA ALA A 13 59.29 -2.30 22.47
C ALA A 13 58.14 -3.32 22.26
N LEU A 14 58.24 -4.52 22.83
CA LEU A 14 57.17 -5.53 22.77
C LEU A 14 55.94 -5.14 23.63
N ARG A 15 56.14 -4.38 24.71
CA ARG A 15 55.05 -3.84 25.54
C ARG A 15 54.29 -2.68 24.88
N GLN A 16 54.92 -2.01 23.91
CA GLN A 16 54.32 -0.91 23.13
C GLN A 16 53.59 -1.38 21.85
N GLY A 17 53.42 -2.68 21.64
CA GLY A 17 52.47 -3.21 20.67
C GLY A 17 51.04 -2.84 21.08
N VAL A 18 50.61 -1.64 20.66
CA VAL A 18 49.39 -0.91 21.04
C VAL A 18 48.22 -1.87 21.34
N PRO A 19 47.91 -2.20 22.61
CA PRO A 19 47.03 -3.32 22.95
C PRO A 19 45.52 -3.00 22.77
N GLY A 20 45.16 -2.14 21.82
CA GLY A 20 43.77 -1.75 21.56
C GLY A 20 43.25 -2.08 20.16
N TRP A 21 44.14 -2.37 19.20
CA TRP A 21 43.73 -2.66 17.82
C TRP A 21 42.86 -3.91 17.68
N TRP A 22 43.09 -4.94 18.49
CA TRP A 22 42.24 -6.15 18.51
C TRP A 22 40.82 -5.85 19.01
N LEU A 23 40.66 -4.91 19.96
CA LEU A 23 39.34 -4.42 20.36
C LEU A 23 38.65 -3.72 19.19
N SER A 24 39.37 -2.88 18.43
CA SER A 24 38.82 -2.25 17.23
C SER A 24 38.43 -3.26 16.15
N VAL A 25 39.24 -4.32 15.96
CA VAL A 25 38.97 -5.41 15.01
C VAL A 25 37.70 -6.20 15.38
N LEU A 26 37.33 -6.28 16.67
CA LEU A 26 36.09 -6.92 17.12
C LEU A 26 34.90 -5.94 17.19
N LEU A 27 35.13 -4.72 17.66
CA LEU A 27 34.09 -3.72 17.89
C LEU A 27 33.56 -3.09 16.60
N LEU A 28 34.41 -2.86 15.58
CA LEU A 28 33.98 -2.29 14.29
C LEU A 28 33.00 -3.20 13.52
N PRO A 29 33.28 -4.51 13.31
CA PRO A 29 32.32 -5.39 12.64
C PRO A 29 31.07 -5.64 13.49
N MET A 30 31.19 -5.69 14.83
CA MET A 30 30.02 -5.75 15.72
C MET A 30 29.14 -4.50 15.61
N ALA A 31 29.74 -3.30 15.60
CA ALA A 31 29.02 -2.05 15.39
C ALA A 31 28.38 -1.99 13.98
N PHE A 32 29.07 -2.47 12.95
CA PHE A 32 28.54 -2.54 11.58
C PHE A 32 27.37 -3.53 11.46
N MET A 33 27.40 -4.66 12.16
CA MET A 33 26.27 -5.60 12.24
C MET A 33 25.08 -5.05 13.05
N LEU A 34 25.33 -4.21 14.06
CA LEU A 34 24.29 -3.59 14.89
C LEU A 34 23.67 -2.32 14.28
N LEU A 35 24.37 -1.66 13.34
CA LEU A 35 23.89 -0.44 12.67
C LEU A 35 22.50 -0.60 12.00
N PRO A 36 22.21 -1.66 11.24
CA PRO A 36 20.88 -1.88 10.64
C PRO A 36 19.78 -2.08 11.69
N PHE A 37 20.11 -2.63 12.85
CA PHE A 37 19.18 -2.81 13.96
C PHE A 37 18.81 -1.46 14.59
N LEU A 38 19.79 -0.56 14.72
CA LEU A 38 19.59 0.78 15.29
C LEU A 38 18.86 1.74 14.32
N PHE A 39 19.16 1.69 13.02
CA PHE A 39 18.65 2.66 12.04
C PHE A 39 17.57 2.13 11.10
N GLY A 40 17.14 0.88 11.27
CA GLY A 40 16.18 0.19 10.41
C GLY A 40 16.68 -0.09 9.00
N THR A 41 16.09 -1.08 8.35
CA THR A 41 16.49 -1.52 7.00
C THR A 41 16.12 -0.48 5.94
N ALA A 42 16.82 -0.50 4.80
CA ALA A 42 16.50 0.37 3.66
C ALA A 42 15.02 0.21 3.20
N SER A 43 14.47 -1.01 3.28
CA SER A 43 13.07 -1.29 3.01
C SER A 43 12.13 -0.57 3.98
N GLN A 44 12.41 -0.64 5.29
CA GLN A 44 11.61 0.05 6.30
C GLN A 44 11.64 1.57 6.12
N ARG A 45 12.80 2.14 5.80
CA ARG A 45 12.92 3.59 5.51
C ARG A 45 12.11 3.98 4.28
N ARG A 46 12.13 3.17 3.22
CA ARG A 46 11.30 3.35 2.01
C ARG A 46 9.81 3.30 2.35
N HIS A 47 9.39 2.32 3.15
CA HIS A 47 8.01 2.15 3.58
C HIS A 47 7.52 3.39 4.37
N ARG A 48 8.31 3.85 5.35
CA ARG A 48 8.02 5.09 6.10
C ARG A 48 7.94 6.32 5.17
N ARG A 49 8.82 6.41 4.16
CA ARG A 49 8.79 7.52 3.18
C ARG A 49 7.51 7.49 2.35
N TYR A 50 7.04 6.32 1.91
CA TYR A 50 5.80 6.21 1.15
C TYR A 50 4.56 6.49 2.00
N GLN A 51 4.51 6.00 3.24
CA GLN A 51 3.45 6.34 4.19
C GLN A 51 3.35 7.85 4.46
N ARG A 52 4.49 8.53 4.63
CA ARG A 52 4.51 10.00 4.80
C ARG A 52 4.04 10.74 3.54
N GLN A 53 4.33 10.23 2.35
CA GLN A 53 3.84 10.81 1.10
C GLN A 53 2.33 10.58 0.95
N ALA A 54 1.87 9.35 1.21
CA ALA A 54 0.45 8.98 1.25
C ALA A 54 -0.36 9.90 2.18
N ALA A 55 0.12 10.11 3.40
CA ALA A 55 -0.53 11.01 4.37
C ALA A 55 -0.65 12.46 3.86
N ARG A 56 0.37 12.96 3.15
CA ARG A 56 0.34 14.30 2.53
C ARG A 56 -0.61 14.37 1.34
N ILE A 57 -0.65 13.32 0.52
CA ILE A 57 -1.57 13.24 -0.61
C ILE A 57 -3.02 13.28 -0.12
N LEU A 58 -3.36 12.55 0.94
CA LEU A 58 -4.70 12.58 1.51
C LEU A 58 -5.11 13.99 1.99
N VAL A 59 -4.19 14.79 2.52
CA VAL A 59 -4.48 16.18 2.89
C VAL A 59 -4.63 17.09 1.66
N ARG A 60 -3.92 16.77 0.57
CA ARG A 60 -3.91 17.58 -0.67
C ARG A 60 -5.11 17.32 -1.57
N LEU A 61 -5.61 16.09 -1.62
CA LEU A 61 -6.69 15.68 -2.54
C LEU A 61 -7.96 16.57 -2.43
N PRO A 62 -8.46 16.92 -1.23
CA PRO A 62 -9.63 17.79 -1.09
C PRO A 62 -9.42 19.20 -1.64
N GLN A 63 -8.18 19.67 -1.65
CA GLN A 63 -7.80 21.02 -2.10
C GLN A 63 -7.77 21.15 -3.63
N LEU A 64 -7.86 20.03 -4.35
CA LEU A 64 -7.91 20.04 -5.81
C LEU A 64 -9.32 20.42 -6.30
N ARG A 65 -9.37 21.23 -7.35
CA ARG A 65 -10.58 21.92 -7.84
C ARG A 65 -11.78 20.98 -8.09
N ASP A 66 -11.52 19.82 -8.67
CA ASP A 66 -12.53 18.88 -9.15
C ASP A 66 -11.98 17.44 -9.21
N ASP A 67 -12.87 16.50 -9.46
CA ASP A 67 -12.60 15.06 -9.53
C ASP A 67 -11.66 14.71 -10.67
N ALA A 68 -11.73 15.44 -11.78
CA ALA A 68 -10.87 15.25 -12.93
C ALA A 68 -9.41 15.56 -12.54
N ALA A 69 -9.19 16.68 -11.86
CA ALA A 69 -7.90 17.11 -11.35
C ALA A 69 -7.38 16.14 -10.29
N ARG A 70 -8.25 15.65 -9.38
CA ARG A 70 -7.90 14.59 -8.42
C ARG A 70 -7.45 13.32 -9.12
N LEU A 71 -8.17 12.87 -10.14
CA LEU A 71 -7.82 11.68 -10.91
C LEU A 71 -6.50 11.85 -11.68
N VAL A 72 -6.32 12.98 -12.37
CA VAL A 72 -5.07 13.29 -13.07
C VAL A 72 -3.89 13.33 -12.09
N TYR A 73 -4.08 13.89 -10.90
CA TYR A 73 -3.07 13.89 -9.85
C TYR A 73 -2.72 12.48 -9.38
N LEU A 74 -3.72 11.65 -9.08
CA LEU A 74 -3.53 10.24 -8.68
C LEU A 74 -2.85 9.39 -9.77
N ARG A 75 -3.03 9.72 -11.05
CA ARG A 75 -2.33 9.03 -12.14
C ARG A 75 -0.82 9.36 -12.21
N LYS A 76 -0.39 10.45 -11.58
CA LYS A 76 1.02 10.89 -11.57
C LYS A 76 1.80 10.38 -10.36
N ILE A 77 1.13 9.98 -9.28
CA ILE A 77 1.83 9.52 -8.08
C ILE A 77 2.46 8.14 -8.29
N ASN A 78 3.48 7.85 -7.47
CA ASN A 78 4.13 6.55 -7.45
C ASN A 78 3.12 5.43 -7.06
N PRO A 79 3.11 4.27 -7.73
CA PRO A 79 2.18 3.16 -7.43
C PRO A 79 2.19 2.71 -5.96
N TYR A 80 3.37 2.58 -5.36
CA TYR A 80 3.50 2.18 -3.96
C TYR A 80 3.01 3.26 -2.99
N VAL A 81 3.12 4.53 -3.39
CA VAL A 81 2.52 5.63 -2.61
C VAL A 81 0.99 5.60 -2.73
N PHE A 82 0.45 5.19 -3.88
CA PHE A 82 -0.99 5.00 -4.08
C PHE A 82 -1.52 3.84 -3.21
N GLU A 83 -0.82 2.71 -3.15
CA GLU A 83 -1.13 1.60 -2.23
C GLU A 83 -1.16 2.09 -0.76
N GLU A 84 -0.09 2.75 -0.31
CA GLU A 84 0.00 3.29 1.06
C GLU A 84 -1.08 4.34 1.35
N MET A 85 -1.49 5.12 0.35
CA MET A 85 -2.55 6.12 0.48
C MET A 85 -3.87 5.45 0.83
N LEU A 86 -4.25 4.39 0.13
CA LEU A 86 -5.48 3.65 0.41
C LEU A 86 -5.43 3.00 1.80
N MET A 87 -4.33 2.33 2.13
CA MET A 87 -4.15 1.72 3.46
C MET A 87 -4.23 2.77 4.58
N THR A 88 -3.58 3.91 4.39
CA THR A 88 -3.59 5.02 5.35
C THR A 88 -4.98 5.62 5.49
N ALA A 89 -5.74 5.71 4.41
CA ALA A 89 -7.10 6.22 4.45
C ALA A 89 -8.03 5.26 5.23
N PHE A 90 -7.94 3.94 5.01
CA PHE A 90 -8.69 2.95 5.81
C PHE A 90 -8.32 3.05 7.29
N ALA A 91 -7.03 3.18 7.62
CA ALA A 91 -6.58 3.35 9.00
C ALA A 91 -7.12 4.63 9.65
N ARG A 92 -7.14 5.76 8.93
CA ARG A 92 -7.68 7.04 9.44
C ARG A 92 -9.17 6.97 9.74
N GLN A 93 -9.90 6.11 9.06
CA GLN A 93 -11.31 5.86 9.34
C GLN A 93 -11.54 4.86 10.49
N GLY A 94 -10.48 4.42 11.17
CA GLY A 94 -10.57 3.52 12.32
C GLY A 94 -10.59 2.03 11.98
N CYS A 95 -10.39 1.64 10.72
CA CYS A 95 -10.26 0.23 10.39
C CYS A 95 -8.93 -0.35 10.87
N ARG A 96 -8.99 -1.58 11.41
CA ARG A 96 -7.78 -2.39 11.56
C ARG A 96 -7.26 -2.76 10.18
N ILE A 97 -5.98 -2.53 9.94
CA ILE A 97 -5.32 -2.83 8.67
C ILE A 97 -4.07 -3.68 8.86
N LYS A 98 -3.68 -4.41 7.82
CA LYS A 98 -2.40 -5.11 7.70
C LYS A 98 -1.78 -4.71 6.37
N ARG A 99 -0.63 -4.05 6.43
CA ARG A 99 0.19 -3.72 5.26
C ARG A 99 1.06 -4.90 4.89
N ASN A 100 1.40 -5.03 3.61
CA ASN A 100 2.43 -5.97 3.21
C ASN A 100 3.81 -5.56 3.73
N ALA A 101 4.63 -6.54 4.09
CA ALA A 101 6.00 -6.32 4.52
C ALA A 101 6.93 -5.87 3.39
N ARG A 102 6.54 -6.15 2.14
CA ARG A 102 7.29 -5.83 0.94
C ARG A 102 6.33 -5.35 -0.16
N TYR A 103 6.81 -4.38 -0.92
CA TYR A 103 6.19 -3.96 -2.17
C TYR A 103 6.52 -4.99 -3.25
N SER A 104 5.51 -5.67 -3.82
CA SER A 104 5.66 -6.56 -4.97
C SER A 104 4.99 -5.95 -6.20
N GLY A 105 5.59 -6.14 -7.39
CA GLY A 105 5.08 -5.57 -8.64
C GLY A 105 4.25 -6.55 -9.47
N ASP A 106 4.06 -7.77 -8.98
CA ASP A 106 3.53 -8.93 -9.69
C ASP A 106 2.01 -9.07 -9.66
N GLY A 107 1.29 -8.16 -8.97
CA GLY A 107 -0.17 -8.16 -8.95
C GLY A 107 -0.80 -9.05 -7.90
N GLY A 108 -0.13 -9.20 -6.75
CA GLY A 108 -0.71 -9.76 -5.53
C GLY A 108 -1.64 -8.79 -4.76
N VAL A 109 -2.06 -9.22 -3.57
CA VAL A 109 -2.71 -8.38 -2.56
C VAL A 109 -1.76 -7.29 -2.12
N ASP A 110 -2.18 -6.03 -2.04
CA ASP A 110 -1.34 -4.91 -1.56
C ASP A 110 -1.50 -4.66 -0.05
N GLY A 111 -2.66 -5.03 0.50
CA GLY A 111 -2.93 -4.98 1.93
C GLY A 111 -4.24 -5.64 2.32
N GLN A 112 -4.55 -5.62 3.62
CA GLN A 112 -5.76 -6.21 4.16
C GLN A 112 -6.41 -5.26 5.15
N VAL A 113 -7.74 -5.28 5.22
CA VAL A 113 -8.53 -4.47 6.15
C VAL A 113 -9.57 -5.34 6.83
N TRP A 114 -9.89 -5.04 8.09
CA TRP A 114 -10.99 -5.68 8.81
C TRP A 114 -12.14 -4.70 8.97
N ILE A 115 -13.31 -5.10 8.48
CA ILE A 115 -14.55 -4.32 8.55
C ILE A 115 -15.62 -5.24 9.15
N ASN A 116 -16.22 -4.81 10.25
CA ASN A 116 -17.20 -5.61 11.01
C ASN A 116 -16.70 -7.03 11.34
N GLY A 117 -15.43 -7.14 11.75
CA GLY A 117 -14.79 -8.42 12.07
C GLY A 117 -14.40 -9.29 10.87
N GLN A 118 -14.85 -8.96 9.66
CA GLN A 118 -14.53 -9.70 8.44
C GLN A 118 -13.24 -9.20 7.80
N ARG A 119 -12.44 -10.11 7.25
CA ARG A 119 -11.21 -9.80 6.51
C ARG A 119 -11.53 -9.45 5.05
N TRP A 120 -10.94 -8.36 4.57
CA TRP A 120 -11.01 -7.91 3.20
C TRP A 120 -9.61 -7.74 2.62
N LEU A 121 -9.36 -8.29 1.44
CA LEU A 121 -8.15 -8.05 0.67
C LEU A 121 -8.27 -6.71 -0.05
N ILE A 122 -7.16 -6.01 -0.21
CA ILE A 122 -7.08 -4.77 -0.97
C ILE A 122 -6.03 -4.98 -2.06
N GLN A 123 -6.42 -4.67 -3.29
CA GLN A 123 -5.51 -4.46 -4.40
C GLN A 123 -5.72 -3.06 -4.98
N ALA A 124 -4.62 -2.35 -5.19
CA ALA A 124 -4.54 -0.97 -5.61
C ALA A 124 -3.76 -0.87 -6.92
N LYS A 125 -4.43 -0.50 -8.00
CA LYS A 125 -3.81 -0.38 -9.32
C LYS A 125 -3.91 1.04 -9.85
N ARG A 126 -2.77 1.74 -9.86
CA ARG A 126 -2.61 3.02 -10.53
C ARG A 126 -2.43 2.79 -12.03
N TYR A 127 -3.51 2.99 -12.80
CA TYR A 127 -3.48 2.96 -14.27
C TYR A 127 -3.38 4.36 -14.86
N SER A 128 -2.59 4.52 -15.92
CA SER A 128 -2.55 5.74 -16.74
C SER A 128 -3.75 5.84 -17.69
N SER A 129 -4.30 4.72 -18.15
CA SER A 129 -5.36 4.65 -19.17
C SER A 129 -6.53 3.76 -18.76
N CYS A 130 -6.72 2.60 -19.39
CA CYS A 130 -7.79 1.63 -19.12
C CYS A 130 -7.33 0.55 -18.14
N ILE A 131 -8.26 -0.02 -17.39
CA ILE A 131 -7.96 -1.15 -16.53
C ILE A 131 -7.82 -2.44 -17.35
N SER A 132 -7.01 -3.38 -16.85
CA SER A 132 -6.93 -4.73 -17.41
C SER A 132 -8.06 -5.59 -16.84
N SER A 133 -8.81 -6.27 -17.71
CA SER A 133 -9.78 -7.29 -17.29
C SER A 133 -9.08 -8.47 -16.61
N GLY A 134 -7.90 -8.87 -17.09
CA GLY A 134 -7.08 -9.93 -16.48
C GLY A 134 -6.82 -9.66 -15.00
N HIS A 135 -6.34 -8.46 -14.65
CA HIS A 135 -6.11 -8.10 -13.24
C HIS A 135 -7.37 -8.18 -12.36
N VAL A 136 -8.54 -7.85 -12.91
CA VAL A 136 -9.82 -7.96 -12.17
C VAL A 136 -10.18 -9.43 -11.95
N LEU A 137 -10.00 -10.28 -12.96
CA LEU A 137 -10.25 -11.73 -12.88
C LEU A 137 -9.28 -12.41 -11.92
N ASP A 138 -7.98 -12.11 -12.01
CA ASP A 138 -6.93 -12.66 -11.14
C ASP A 138 -7.21 -12.34 -9.68
N PHE A 139 -7.55 -11.08 -9.38
CA PHE A 139 -7.91 -10.67 -8.03
C PHE A 139 -9.21 -11.34 -7.57
N GLY A 140 -10.20 -11.46 -8.45
CA GLY A 140 -11.44 -12.20 -8.17
C GLY A 140 -11.19 -13.67 -7.82
N ALA A 141 -10.31 -14.34 -8.56
CA ALA A 141 -9.89 -15.72 -8.28
C ALA A 141 -9.18 -15.82 -6.91
N MET A 142 -8.29 -14.87 -6.62
CA MET A 142 -7.58 -14.81 -5.34
C MET A 142 -8.52 -14.62 -4.15
N VAL A 143 -9.51 -13.72 -4.26
CA VAL A 143 -10.51 -13.49 -3.20
C VAL A 143 -11.33 -14.76 -2.92
N ARG A 144 -11.68 -15.51 -3.97
CA ARG A 144 -12.39 -16.80 -3.83
C ARG A 144 -11.52 -17.86 -3.17
N GLN A 145 -10.27 -17.99 -3.62
CA GLN A 145 -9.31 -18.92 -3.04
C GLN A 145 -9.07 -18.65 -1.55
N GLU A 146 -8.94 -17.39 -1.17
CA GLU A 146 -8.72 -16.92 0.20
C GLU A 146 -10.02 -16.88 1.05
N ARG A 147 -11.15 -17.29 0.47
CA ARG A 147 -12.48 -17.34 1.08
C ARG A 147 -12.87 -16.07 1.82
N CYS A 148 -12.62 -14.92 1.21
CA CYS A 148 -12.85 -13.63 1.85
C CYS A 148 -13.49 -12.63 0.88
N ARG A 149 -13.46 -11.35 1.24
CA ARG A 149 -13.96 -10.26 0.40
C ARG A 149 -12.79 -9.43 -0.12
N GLY A 150 -13.02 -8.66 -1.19
CA GLY A 150 -11.94 -7.89 -1.82
C GLY A 150 -12.35 -6.47 -2.20
N PHE A 151 -11.40 -5.55 -2.17
CA PHE A 151 -11.45 -4.25 -2.82
C PHE A 151 -10.41 -4.19 -3.93
N PHE A 152 -10.85 -4.00 -5.17
CA PHE A 152 -9.97 -3.66 -6.29
C PHE A 152 -10.13 -2.17 -6.58
N VAL A 153 -9.15 -1.37 -6.19
CA VAL A 153 -9.20 0.09 -6.29
C VAL A 153 -8.30 0.57 -7.43
N HIS A 154 -8.82 1.40 -8.34
CA HIS A 154 -8.07 1.82 -9.52
C HIS A 154 -8.30 3.26 -9.97
N THR A 155 -7.36 3.79 -10.76
CA THR A 155 -7.45 5.11 -11.41
C THR A 155 -7.76 5.03 -12.93
N GLY A 156 -7.90 3.81 -13.47
CA GLY A 156 -8.14 3.59 -14.90
C GLY A 156 -9.59 3.79 -15.34
N ARG A 157 -9.81 3.93 -16.65
CA ARG A 157 -11.13 3.83 -17.28
C ARG A 157 -11.58 2.37 -17.32
N THR A 158 -12.87 2.14 -17.14
CA THR A 158 -13.48 0.81 -17.19
C THR A 158 -14.12 0.61 -18.56
N GLY A 159 -13.42 -0.10 -19.46
CA GLY A 159 -13.95 -0.48 -20.78
C GLY A 159 -14.94 -1.64 -20.68
N GLU A 160 -15.66 -1.94 -21.76
CA GLU A 160 -16.74 -2.94 -21.76
C GLU A 160 -16.27 -4.34 -21.33
N VAL A 161 -15.13 -4.80 -21.85
CA VAL A 161 -14.51 -6.09 -21.46
C VAL A 161 -14.20 -6.15 -19.96
N SER A 162 -13.76 -5.02 -19.38
CA SER A 162 -13.54 -4.95 -17.94
C SER A 162 -14.87 -4.92 -17.17
N ARG A 163 -15.95 -4.35 -17.71
CA ARG A 163 -17.29 -4.39 -17.10
C ARG A 163 -17.85 -5.81 -17.08
N GLU A 164 -17.62 -6.60 -18.12
CA GLU A 164 -18.02 -8.01 -18.16
C GLU A 164 -17.24 -8.83 -17.13
N ALA A 165 -15.91 -8.65 -17.06
CA ALA A 165 -15.10 -9.28 -16.03
C ALA A 165 -15.58 -8.91 -14.61
N LEU A 166 -15.98 -7.65 -14.40
CA LEU A 166 -16.57 -7.21 -13.13
C LEU A 166 -17.85 -7.96 -12.78
N ARG A 167 -18.77 -8.11 -13.74
CA ARG A 167 -20.01 -8.88 -13.55
C ARG A 167 -19.69 -10.34 -13.18
N ALA A 168 -18.72 -10.96 -13.84
CA ALA A 168 -18.32 -12.33 -13.56
C ALA A 168 -17.72 -12.51 -12.15
N VAL A 169 -17.04 -11.49 -11.60
CA VAL A 169 -16.47 -11.54 -10.25
C VAL A 169 -17.50 -11.23 -9.15
N LEU A 170 -18.57 -10.50 -9.48
CA LEU A 170 -19.59 -10.03 -8.53
C LEU A 170 -20.74 -11.01 -8.25
N TRP A 171 -20.87 -12.12 -8.98
CA TRP A 171 -22.04 -13.00 -8.88
C TRP A 171 -21.88 -14.14 -7.86
N GLY A 172 -22.82 -14.22 -6.90
CA GLY A 172 -23.35 -15.50 -6.39
C GLY A 172 -22.84 -16.06 -5.06
N SER A 173 -21.97 -15.41 -4.27
CA SER A 173 -21.50 -15.98 -3.00
C SER A 173 -21.17 -14.94 -1.92
N ASP A 174 -20.99 -15.38 -0.65
CA ASP A 174 -20.54 -14.55 0.47
C ASP A 174 -19.16 -13.89 0.25
N GLN A 175 -18.44 -14.38 -0.77
CA GLN A 175 -17.16 -13.91 -1.27
C GLN A 175 -17.40 -13.09 -2.53
N PHE A 176 -17.07 -11.80 -2.47
CA PHE A 176 -17.23 -10.89 -3.61
C PHE A 176 -16.10 -9.86 -3.63
N CYS A 177 -15.80 -9.36 -4.83
CA CYS A 177 -14.86 -8.27 -5.04
C CYS A 177 -15.62 -6.98 -5.36
N ILE A 178 -15.47 -5.96 -4.53
CA ILE A 178 -15.93 -4.61 -4.87
C ILE A 178 -14.85 -3.93 -5.69
N VAL A 179 -15.21 -3.48 -6.89
CA VAL A 179 -14.30 -2.69 -7.72
C VAL A 179 -14.67 -1.22 -7.66
N ILE A 180 -13.66 -0.40 -7.35
CA ILE A 180 -13.81 1.01 -7.05
C ILE A 180 -12.92 1.81 -8.00
N LYS A 181 -13.57 2.52 -8.92
CA LYS A 181 -12.92 3.55 -9.72
C LYS A 181 -12.80 4.83 -8.88
N LEU A 182 -11.58 5.33 -8.73
CA LEU A 182 -11.35 6.67 -8.21
C LEU A 182 -11.52 7.67 -9.36
N GLY A 183 -12.49 8.56 -9.27
CA GLY A 183 -12.62 9.76 -10.13
C GLY A 183 -13.52 9.66 -11.37
N LEU A 184 -14.13 10.83 -11.66
CA LEU A 184 -15.05 11.23 -12.74
C LEU A 184 -16.31 10.37 -12.93
N GLU A 185 -17.45 10.99 -12.60
CA GLU A 185 -18.80 10.68 -13.12
C GLU A 185 -18.80 10.79 -14.66
N ASP A 186 -19.24 9.74 -15.35
CA ASP A 186 -19.68 9.84 -16.74
C ASP A 186 -21.13 10.33 -16.71
N SER A 187 -21.38 11.53 -17.24
CA SER A 187 -22.70 12.17 -17.36
C SER A 187 -23.70 11.41 -18.27
N ASN A 188 -23.31 10.26 -18.83
CA ASN A 188 -24.15 9.44 -19.71
C ASN A 188 -24.75 8.18 -19.03
N ALA A 189 -24.48 7.93 -17.74
CA ALA A 189 -25.08 6.81 -17.01
C ALA A 189 -26.46 7.18 -16.44
N ARG A 190 -27.46 7.38 -17.32
CA ARG A 190 -28.86 7.48 -16.90
C ARG A 190 -29.42 6.11 -16.56
N ARG A 191 -29.68 5.87 -15.26
CA ARG A 191 -30.87 5.24 -14.63
C ARG A 191 -30.44 4.52 -13.34
N GLY A 192 -30.98 4.99 -12.20
CA GLY A 192 -30.95 4.27 -10.93
C GLY A 192 -30.48 5.10 -9.73
N ALA A 193 -31.44 5.55 -8.94
CA ALA A 193 -31.36 6.01 -7.55
C ALA A 193 -30.53 7.28 -7.18
N VAL A 194 -31.26 8.19 -6.58
CA VAL A 194 -30.91 9.49 -6.01
C VAL A 194 -30.06 9.35 -4.74
N PHE A 195 -28.90 10.02 -4.67
CA PHE A 195 -28.31 10.65 -3.47
C PHE A 195 -27.32 11.72 -3.97
N ARG A 196 -27.47 12.98 -3.53
CA ARG A 196 -26.67 14.13 -4.01
C ARG A 196 -25.32 14.17 -3.27
N GLY A 197 -24.24 14.37 -4.03
CA GLY A 197 -22.85 14.44 -3.55
C GLY A 197 -22.03 13.21 -3.97
N PHE A 198 -21.29 13.31 -5.10
CA PHE A 198 -20.46 12.25 -5.69
C PHE A 198 -21.19 10.91 -5.91
N LYS A 199 -22.03 10.82 -6.96
CA LYS A 199 -22.66 9.56 -7.34
C LYS A 199 -21.66 8.64 -8.01
N ARG A 200 -21.20 7.71 -7.20
CA ARG A 200 -20.43 6.51 -7.55
C ARG A 200 -20.93 5.72 -8.76
N PHE A 201 -19.94 5.13 -9.44
CA PHE A 201 -20.10 3.86 -10.13
C PHE A 201 -19.61 2.73 -9.22
N CYS A 202 -20.48 2.22 -8.33
CA CYS A 202 -20.29 0.92 -7.68
C CYS A 202 -21.29 -0.03 -8.32
N ILE A 203 -20.83 -1.01 -9.11
CA ILE A 203 -21.65 -2.17 -9.45
C ILE A 203 -21.66 -3.04 -8.19
N ALA A 204 -22.56 -2.76 -7.25
CA ALA A 204 -22.87 -3.67 -6.16
C ALA A 204 -24.26 -4.22 -6.45
N HIS A 205 -24.34 -5.45 -6.96
CA HIS A 205 -25.63 -6.11 -7.15
C HIS A 205 -26.13 -6.61 -5.80
N GLU A 206 -27.39 -6.28 -5.53
CA GLU A 206 -28.09 -6.33 -4.27
C GLU A 206 -28.33 -7.76 -3.78
N LYS A 207 -27.96 -8.05 -2.52
CA LYS A 207 -28.62 -9.06 -1.67
C LYS A 207 -28.32 -8.97 -0.15
N SER A 208 -27.51 -8.02 0.34
CA SER A 208 -27.36 -7.79 1.78
C SER A 208 -27.25 -6.30 2.13
N SER A 209 -28.40 -5.63 2.09
CA SER A 209 -28.58 -4.17 2.12
C SER A 209 -28.03 -3.47 3.38
N LYS A 210 -27.91 -4.13 4.54
CA LYS A 210 -27.46 -3.45 5.78
C LYS A 210 -25.95 -3.34 5.96
N ASN A 211 -25.17 -4.30 5.43
CA ASN A 211 -23.70 -4.31 5.59
C ASN A 211 -22.95 -3.65 4.42
N ILE A 212 -23.48 -3.78 3.21
CA ILE A 212 -22.91 -3.16 2.00
C ILE A 212 -23.01 -1.65 2.08
N ASN A 213 -24.13 -1.10 2.54
CA ASN A 213 -24.32 0.35 2.68
C ASN A 213 -23.29 1.00 3.62
N LYS A 214 -22.84 0.31 4.67
CA LYS A 214 -21.75 0.80 5.53
C LYS A 214 -20.39 0.76 4.82
N CYS A 215 -20.01 -0.34 4.15
CA CYS A 215 -18.74 -0.44 3.41
C CYS A 215 -18.65 0.53 2.22
N VAL A 216 -19.78 0.67 1.50
CA VAL A 216 -19.99 1.63 0.43
C VAL A 216 -19.84 3.03 1.05
N LEU A 217 -20.63 3.43 2.04
CA LEU A 217 -20.49 4.74 2.68
C LEU A 217 -19.05 5.02 3.18
N PHE A 218 -18.39 4.03 3.79
CA PHE A 218 -17.01 4.11 4.27
C PHE A 218 -16.01 4.46 3.15
N CYS A 219 -16.11 3.78 2.01
CA CYS A 219 -15.23 4.08 0.89
C CYS A 219 -15.66 5.34 0.10
N THR A 220 -16.87 5.88 0.30
CA THR A 220 -17.28 7.18 -0.29
C THR A 220 -16.64 8.28 0.54
N VAL A 221 -16.68 8.12 1.85
CA VAL A 221 -16.03 9.00 2.83
C VAL A 221 -14.50 8.96 2.64
N LEU A 222 -13.92 7.85 2.16
CA LEU A 222 -12.49 7.73 1.84
C LEU A 222 -12.04 8.68 0.71
N ILE A 223 -12.97 9.16 -0.11
CA ILE A 223 -12.74 10.07 -1.25
C ILE A 223 -13.26 11.49 -0.96
N LEU A 224 -14.09 11.64 0.07
CA LEU A 224 -14.66 12.91 0.54
C LEU A 224 -13.92 13.51 1.77
N LEU A 225 -12.98 12.76 2.36
CA LEU A 225 -11.96 13.28 3.29
C LEU A 225 -10.76 13.84 2.54
#